data_AF-A0A255R485-F1
#
_entry.id   AF-A0A255R485-F1
#
_cell.length_a   1.000
_cell.length_b   1.000
_cell.length_c   1.000
_cell.angle_alpha   90.00
_cell.angle_beta   90.00
_cell.angle_gamma   90.00
#
_symmetry.space_group_name_H-M   'P 1'
#
loop_
_entity.id
_entity.type
_entity.pdbx_description
1 polymer ?
#
loop_
_entity_poly.entity_id
_entity_poly.type
_entity_poly.pdbx_seq_one_letter_code
_entity_poly.pdbx_strand_id
1 'polypeptide(L)'
;MASEPTLDFDALLAPISDDNPAGEYLRRSDFDRLQNAKDARNDAVAAERKQREFALFSDDDLAELEAQGQSVETPSSPNWRTVREQCIEILAKHSKDLWVATWLIEANTRLNGIVGARDGFKLATEICNQFWDGINPPFDEDEGYMDTVAQLTSMNGLEGPGTLIAPLEEVELVPGFGALTYAAFREAIEGGGETSESDFQNAVRQVDLETLRNHEEDIAQAISEFSSLCDVLEEKCRSDEFEDCTPPSSQIRRSLESVQQSFATLTRNLLSDGAAGGASGGEVAAQSADAAAVTGIASPSAPSIDIAQAQVNNREDAFRMLMKASEFFRKTEPHSPVSYMLQQAVEFGRMDLPTLLQTLIRDDDVLKNFSERVGVPIKEDSYDDD
;
A
#
# COMPACT_ATOMS: atom_id res chain seq x y z
N MET A 1 -2.38 18.98 -15.68
CA MET A 1 -1.21 19.58 -15.00
C MET A 1 -1.27 19.10 -13.59
N ALA A 2 -0.20 18.51 -13.08
CA ALA A 2 -0.16 18.02 -11.71
C ALA A 2 -0.53 19.11 -10.70
N SER A 3 -1.12 18.67 -9.59
CA SER A 3 -1.59 19.55 -8.52
C SER A 3 -0.44 20.36 -7.91
N GLU A 4 -0.76 21.52 -7.33
CA GLU A 4 0.23 22.38 -6.67
C GLU A 4 1.01 21.62 -5.58
N PRO A 5 2.30 21.94 -5.38
CA PRO A 5 3.08 21.39 -4.28
C PRO A 5 2.45 21.64 -2.90
N THR A 6 2.45 20.61 -2.07
CA THR A 6 2.00 20.61 -0.67
C THR A 6 3.10 21.04 0.30
N LEU A 7 4.34 21.16 -0.18
CA LEU A 7 5.53 21.49 0.59
C LEU A 7 6.27 22.69 -0.04
N ASP A 8 6.84 23.55 0.79
CA ASP A 8 7.72 24.64 0.37
C ASP A 8 9.15 24.11 0.16
N PHE A 9 9.42 23.67 -1.08
CA PHE A 9 10.72 23.09 -1.44
C PHE A 9 11.88 24.09 -1.28
N ASP A 10 11.66 25.37 -1.55
CA ASP A 10 12.71 26.39 -1.43
C ASP A 10 13.16 26.52 0.03
N ALA A 11 12.21 26.55 0.97
CA ALA A 11 12.52 26.59 2.39
C ALA A 11 13.13 25.27 2.89
N LEU A 12 12.62 24.13 2.44
CA LEU A 12 13.04 22.80 2.91
C LEU A 12 14.38 22.34 2.33
N LEU A 13 14.80 22.86 1.19
CA LEU A 13 16.07 22.53 0.53
C LEU A 13 17.13 23.62 0.71
N ALA A 14 16.81 24.73 1.39
CA ALA A 14 17.84 25.69 1.78
C ALA A 14 18.88 25.04 2.72
N PRO A 15 20.19 25.27 2.51
CA PRO A 15 21.23 24.89 3.47
C PRO A 15 20.93 25.47 4.86
N ILE A 16 21.13 24.66 5.92
CA ILE A 16 20.89 25.11 7.31
C ILE A 16 21.89 26.21 7.71
N SER A 17 23.15 26.06 7.29
CA SER A 17 24.21 27.05 7.49
C SER A 17 25.31 26.89 6.44
N ASP A 18 26.15 27.91 6.26
CA ASP A 18 27.28 27.86 5.31
C ASP A 18 28.31 26.79 5.69
N ASP A 19 28.60 26.64 7.00
CA ASP A 19 29.61 25.71 7.50
C ASP A 19 29.09 24.28 7.64
N ASN A 20 27.78 24.12 7.88
CA ASN A 20 27.11 22.82 7.98
C ASN A 20 25.77 22.87 7.21
N PRO A 21 25.79 22.65 5.89
CA PRO A 21 24.60 22.72 5.04
C PRO A 21 23.49 21.75 5.43
N ALA A 22 23.86 20.56 5.93
CA ALA A 22 22.93 19.53 6.37
C ALA A 22 22.44 19.72 7.82
N GLY A 23 23.00 20.67 8.56
CA GLY A 23 22.62 20.92 9.94
C GLY A 23 23.08 19.82 10.92
N GLU A 24 22.56 19.88 12.14
CA GLU A 24 23.10 19.08 13.25
C GLU A 24 22.45 17.69 13.36
N TYR A 25 23.20 16.71 13.88
CA TYR A 25 22.64 15.42 14.24
C TYR A 25 21.84 15.53 15.55
N LEU A 26 20.52 15.71 15.43
CA LEU A 26 19.65 16.07 16.56
C LEU A 26 19.62 15.03 17.67
N ARG A 27 19.84 13.74 17.37
CA ARG A 27 19.92 12.70 18.41
C ARG A 27 21.01 12.99 19.45
N ARG A 28 22.03 13.77 19.08
CA ARG A 28 23.11 14.22 19.97
C ARG A 28 22.99 15.68 20.38
N SER A 29 22.59 16.57 19.47
CA SER A 29 22.60 18.02 19.75
C SER A 29 21.31 18.57 20.36
N ASP A 30 20.15 18.03 19.96
CA ASP A 30 18.82 18.46 20.44
C ASP A 30 17.86 17.25 20.45
N PHE A 31 18.13 16.33 21.37
CA PHE A 31 17.39 15.06 21.47
C PHE A 31 15.90 15.30 21.72
N ASP A 32 15.56 16.28 22.56
CA ASP A 32 14.17 16.58 22.90
C ASP A 32 13.37 17.01 21.67
N ARG A 33 13.94 17.80 20.76
CA ARG A 33 13.28 18.17 19.49
C ARG A 33 12.96 16.96 18.62
N LEU A 34 13.94 16.07 18.43
CA LEU A 34 13.74 14.85 17.65
C LEU A 34 12.71 13.93 18.34
N GLN A 35 12.81 13.80 19.65
CA GLN A 35 11.93 12.96 20.46
C GLN A 35 10.49 13.48 20.43
N ASN A 36 10.27 14.79 20.52
CA ASN A 36 8.94 15.38 20.40
C ASN A 36 8.28 15.09 19.04
N ALA A 37 9.03 15.18 17.94
CA ALA A 37 8.53 14.83 16.61
C ALA A 37 8.16 13.34 16.50
N LYS A 38 9.00 12.47 17.07
CA LYS A 38 8.75 11.03 17.14
C LYS A 38 7.53 10.70 18.00
N ASP A 39 7.36 11.37 19.14
CA ASP A 39 6.24 11.15 20.04
C ASP A 39 4.93 11.64 19.43
N ALA A 40 4.92 12.80 18.77
CA ALA A 40 3.75 13.26 18.02
C ALA A 40 3.33 12.26 16.94
N ARG A 41 4.30 11.66 16.23
CA ARG A 41 4.04 10.59 15.26
C ARG A 41 3.45 9.36 15.94
N ASN A 42 4.04 8.89 17.04
CA ASN A 42 3.56 7.71 17.76
C ASN A 42 2.14 7.93 18.30
N ASP A 43 1.85 9.12 18.82
CA ASP A 43 0.51 9.49 19.31
C ASP A 43 -0.51 9.51 18.16
N ALA A 44 -0.13 10.03 16.99
CA ALA A 44 -0.99 10.00 15.80
C ALA A 44 -1.26 8.56 15.32
N VAL A 45 -0.24 7.71 15.26
CA VAL A 45 -0.40 6.28 14.90
C VAL A 45 -1.28 5.56 15.93
N ALA A 46 -1.08 5.82 17.23
CA ALA A 46 -1.87 5.20 18.29
C ALA A 46 -3.34 5.66 18.24
N ALA A 47 -3.59 6.93 17.96
CA ALA A 47 -4.93 7.46 17.77
C ALA A 47 -5.62 6.82 16.55
N GLU A 48 -4.94 6.70 15.43
CA GLU A 48 -5.46 6.04 14.21
C GLU A 48 -5.81 4.57 14.48
N ARG A 49 -4.92 3.83 15.16
CA ARG A 49 -5.18 2.45 15.56
C ARG A 49 -6.43 2.35 16.45
N LYS A 50 -6.54 3.20 17.47
CA LYS A 50 -7.72 3.24 18.35
C LYS A 50 -8.99 3.56 17.57
N GLN A 51 -8.93 4.48 16.60
CA GLN A 51 -10.09 4.79 15.75
C GLN A 51 -10.52 3.58 14.92
N ARG A 52 -9.58 2.86 14.29
CA ARG A 52 -9.92 1.64 13.54
C ARG A 52 -10.49 0.55 14.43
N GLU A 53 -9.88 0.32 15.60
CA GLU A 53 -10.41 -0.64 16.58
C GLU A 53 -11.81 -0.26 17.05
N PHE A 54 -12.07 1.04 17.29
CA PHE A 54 -13.39 1.53 17.68
C PHE A 54 -14.44 1.36 16.57
N ALA A 55 -14.06 1.53 15.30
CA ALA A 55 -14.95 1.38 14.14
C ALA A 55 -15.43 -0.07 13.91
N LEU A 56 -14.79 -1.06 14.53
CA LEU A 56 -15.21 -2.47 14.44
C LEU A 56 -16.37 -2.82 15.39
N PHE A 57 -16.67 -1.96 16.37
CA PHE A 57 -17.79 -2.18 17.28
C PHE A 57 -19.08 -1.65 16.67
N SER A 58 -20.12 -2.49 16.67
CA SER A 58 -21.46 -2.03 16.33
C SER A 58 -22.08 -1.19 17.46
N ASP A 59 -23.12 -0.43 17.15
CA ASP A 59 -23.87 0.34 18.15
C ASP A 59 -24.40 -0.56 19.30
N ASP A 60 -24.79 -1.79 18.97
CA ASP A 60 -25.25 -2.78 19.94
C ASP A 60 -24.09 -3.24 20.86
N ASP A 61 -22.89 -3.48 20.29
CA ASP A 61 -21.70 -3.85 21.08
C ASP A 61 -21.32 -2.73 22.06
N LEU A 62 -21.33 -1.48 21.59
CA LEU A 62 -21.03 -0.32 22.42
C LEU A 62 -22.06 -0.15 23.55
N ALA A 63 -23.35 -0.35 23.26
CA ALA A 63 -24.42 -0.29 24.25
C ALA A 63 -24.30 -1.40 25.32
N GLU A 64 -23.86 -2.60 24.92
CA GLU A 64 -23.59 -3.70 25.86
C GLU A 64 -22.42 -3.38 26.79
N LEU A 65 -21.34 -2.79 26.29
CA LEU A 65 -20.19 -2.38 27.09
C LEU A 65 -20.59 -1.32 28.13
N GLU A 66 -21.38 -0.32 27.73
CA GLU A 66 -21.94 0.68 28.65
C GLU A 66 -22.85 0.05 29.71
N ALA A 67 -23.72 -0.89 29.31
CA ALA A 67 -24.61 -1.59 30.24
C ALA A 67 -23.85 -2.45 31.27
N GLN A 68 -22.65 -2.95 30.91
CA GLN A 68 -21.73 -3.63 31.81
C GLN A 68 -20.92 -2.67 32.71
N GLY A 69 -21.15 -1.36 32.59
CA GLY A 69 -20.44 -0.32 33.34
C GLY A 69 -19.03 -0.05 32.84
N GLN A 70 -18.68 -0.49 31.63
CA GLN A 70 -17.42 -0.12 30.98
C GLN A 70 -17.55 1.25 30.34
N SER A 71 -16.50 2.08 30.49
CA SER A 71 -16.46 3.40 29.86
C SER A 71 -16.19 3.26 28.37
N VAL A 72 -17.13 3.68 27.54
CA VAL A 72 -16.95 3.78 26.09
C VAL A 72 -16.48 5.21 25.78
N GLU A 73 -15.17 5.39 25.63
CA GLU A 73 -14.60 6.67 25.22
C GLU A 73 -14.34 6.68 23.71
N THR A 74 -14.97 7.61 22.99
CA THR A 74 -14.71 7.81 21.57
C THR A 74 -13.26 8.26 21.38
N PRO A 75 -12.45 7.56 20.57
CA PRO A 75 -11.06 7.91 20.36
C PRO A 75 -10.93 9.26 19.66
N SER A 76 -9.96 10.06 20.12
CA SER A 76 -9.58 11.32 19.47
C SER A 76 -9.02 11.07 18.06
N SER A 77 -9.26 11.99 17.14
CA SER A 77 -8.66 11.93 15.80
C SER A 77 -7.14 12.08 15.83
N PRO A 78 -6.40 11.37 14.94
CA PRO A 78 -4.96 11.45 14.88
C PRO A 78 -4.50 12.82 14.41
N ASN A 79 -3.52 13.41 15.08
CA ASN A 79 -3.03 14.75 14.78
C ASN A 79 -1.79 14.72 13.87
N TRP A 80 -2.00 14.29 12.62
CA TRP A 80 -0.93 14.27 11.60
C TRP A 80 -0.42 15.67 11.23
N ARG A 81 -1.23 16.72 11.46
CA ARG A 81 -0.83 18.11 11.21
C ARG A 81 0.35 18.52 12.08
N THR A 82 0.32 18.18 13.37
CA THR A 82 1.43 18.47 14.28
C THR A 82 2.70 17.71 13.87
N VAL A 83 2.58 16.45 13.43
CA VAL A 83 3.73 15.69 12.91
C VAL A 83 4.35 16.40 11.71
N ARG A 84 3.53 16.81 10.74
CA ARG A 84 3.98 17.54 9.54
C ARG A 84 4.67 18.85 9.91
N GLU A 85 4.06 19.65 10.77
CA GLU A 85 4.60 20.95 11.20
C GLU A 85 5.96 20.82 11.89
N GLN A 86 6.10 19.84 12.80
CA GLN A 86 7.37 19.59 13.49
C GLN A 86 8.45 19.07 12.54
N CYS A 87 8.09 18.17 11.60
CA CYS A 87 9.06 17.68 10.62
C CYS A 87 9.52 18.79 9.67
N ILE A 88 8.61 19.66 9.21
CA ILE A 88 8.93 20.85 8.40
C ILE A 88 9.85 21.78 9.17
N GLU A 89 9.57 22.06 10.45
CA GLU A 89 10.42 22.92 11.27
C GLU A 89 11.85 22.36 11.36
N ILE A 90 11.98 21.05 11.63
CA ILE A 90 13.28 20.39 11.72
C ILE A 90 14.04 20.47 10.39
N LEU A 91 13.41 20.03 9.29
CA LEU A 91 14.06 19.95 7.98
C LEU A 91 14.44 21.33 7.42
N ALA A 92 13.63 22.35 7.69
CA ALA A 92 13.90 23.70 7.21
C ALA A 92 14.97 24.44 8.02
N LYS A 93 15.11 24.15 9.32
CA LYS A 93 15.89 25.03 10.24
C LYS A 93 16.98 24.35 11.04
N HIS A 94 16.98 23.03 11.17
CA HIS A 94 17.83 22.35 12.15
C HIS A 94 18.66 21.23 11.54
N SER A 95 18.06 20.34 10.75
CA SER A 95 18.72 19.13 10.28
C SER A 95 18.08 18.55 9.03
N LYS A 96 18.90 18.23 8.02
CA LYS A 96 18.54 17.39 6.88
C LYS A 96 18.65 15.93 7.32
N ASP A 97 17.60 15.46 7.97
CA ASP A 97 17.54 14.14 8.60
C ASP A 97 16.56 13.22 7.85
N LEU A 98 17.03 12.07 7.38
CA LEU A 98 16.20 11.13 6.62
C LEU A 98 15.12 10.46 7.47
N TRP A 99 15.33 10.28 8.77
CA TRP A 99 14.27 9.78 9.65
C TRP A 99 13.13 10.79 9.69
N VAL A 100 13.45 12.07 9.84
CA VAL A 100 12.44 13.14 9.85
C VAL A 100 11.78 13.28 8.47
N ALA A 101 12.54 13.13 7.38
CA ALA A 101 11.98 13.11 6.03
C ALA A 101 10.97 11.96 5.84
N THR A 102 11.24 10.76 6.38
CA THR A 102 10.30 9.64 6.33
C THR A 102 9.00 9.91 7.09
N TRP A 103 9.09 10.52 8.27
CA TRP A 103 7.91 10.91 9.05
C TRP A 103 7.11 12.01 8.35
N LEU A 104 7.79 12.93 7.66
CA LEU A 104 7.15 13.91 6.82
C LEU A 104 6.42 13.27 5.63
N ILE A 105 7.05 12.33 4.91
CA ILE A 105 6.38 11.59 3.82
C ILE A 105 5.11 10.93 4.33
N GLU A 106 5.21 10.24 5.48
CA GLU A 106 4.10 9.55 6.10
C GLU A 106 2.95 10.52 6.47
N ALA A 107 3.26 11.60 7.18
CA ALA A 107 2.27 12.59 7.60
C ALA A 107 1.67 13.34 6.40
N ASN A 108 2.48 13.67 5.40
CA ASN A 108 2.04 14.39 4.21
C ASN A 108 1.12 13.53 3.35
N THR A 109 1.41 12.23 3.22
CA THR A 109 0.55 11.27 2.52
C THR A 109 -0.83 11.18 3.18
N ARG A 110 -0.90 11.11 4.51
CA ARG A 110 -2.21 11.05 5.21
C ARG A 110 -3.01 12.35 5.14
N LEU A 111 -2.34 13.48 5.06
CA LEU A 111 -3.01 14.79 5.03
C LEU A 111 -3.44 15.20 3.62
N ASN A 112 -2.67 14.78 2.60
CA ASN A 112 -2.80 15.29 1.24
C ASN A 112 -2.87 14.17 0.19
N GLY A 113 -3.08 12.92 0.61
CA GLY A 113 -3.21 11.76 -0.27
C GLY A 113 -1.98 11.53 -1.16
N ILE A 114 -2.24 11.18 -2.42
CA ILE A 114 -1.19 10.86 -3.40
C ILE A 114 -0.28 12.05 -3.71
N VAL A 115 -0.81 13.27 -3.68
CA VAL A 115 -0.04 14.51 -3.88
C VAL A 115 0.96 14.68 -2.73
N GLY A 116 0.53 14.33 -1.52
CA GLY A 116 1.39 14.33 -0.34
C GLY A 116 2.55 13.34 -0.44
N ALA A 117 2.28 12.13 -0.94
CA ALA A 117 3.31 11.12 -1.20
C ALA A 117 4.30 11.59 -2.27
N ARG A 118 3.80 12.08 -3.41
CA ARG A 118 4.60 12.67 -4.51
C ARG A 118 5.61 13.68 -3.99
N ASP A 119 5.13 14.70 -3.28
CA ASP A 119 5.99 15.79 -2.81
C ASP A 119 6.97 15.33 -1.72
N GLY A 120 6.56 14.35 -0.89
CA GLY A 120 7.44 13.75 0.09
C GLY A 120 8.59 12.97 -0.55
N PHE A 121 8.31 12.14 -1.56
CA PHE A 121 9.35 11.38 -2.28
C PHE A 121 10.30 12.31 -3.02
N LYS A 122 9.76 13.35 -3.67
CA LYS A 122 10.56 14.39 -4.31
C LYS A 122 11.49 15.08 -3.32
N LEU A 123 10.97 15.48 -2.15
CA LEU A 123 11.77 16.14 -1.11
C LEU A 123 12.90 15.22 -0.64
N ALA A 124 12.61 13.95 -0.35
CA ALA A 124 13.62 13.00 0.10
C ALA A 124 14.70 12.78 -0.97
N THR A 125 14.31 12.68 -2.25
CA THR A 125 15.24 12.57 -3.39
C THR A 125 16.19 13.76 -3.43
N GLU A 126 15.65 14.98 -3.34
CA GLU A 126 16.45 16.21 -3.35
C GLU A 126 17.35 16.35 -2.11
N ILE A 127 16.87 15.94 -0.93
CA ILE A 127 17.71 15.89 0.27
C ILE A 127 18.91 14.94 0.06
N CYS A 128 18.66 13.74 -0.46
CA CYS A 128 19.72 12.77 -0.77
C CYS A 128 20.69 13.32 -1.82
N ASN A 129 20.22 14.01 -2.85
CA ASN A 129 21.09 14.58 -3.89
C ASN A 129 21.99 15.71 -3.37
N GLN A 130 21.43 16.59 -2.53
CA GLN A 130 22.11 17.83 -2.14
C GLN A 130 22.93 17.71 -0.85
N PHE A 131 22.56 16.81 0.06
CA PHE A 131 23.10 16.79 1.43
C PHE A 131 23.73 15.46 1.86
N TRP A 132 23.87 14.47 0.97
CA TRP A 132 24.32 13.12 1.31
C TRP A 132 25.55 13.06 2.22
N ASP A 133 26.62 13.78 1.87
CA ASP A 133 27.91 13.69 2.56
C ASP A 133 27.84 14.19 4.02
N GLY A 134 26.85 15.02 4.35
CA GLY A 134 26.61 15.54 5.71
C GLY A 134 25.27 15.12 6.30
N ILE A 135 24.57 14.17 5.67
CA ILE A 135 23.19 13.83 5.99
C ILE A 135 23.05 13.24 7.39
N ASN A 136 21.85 13.38 7.98
CA ASN A 136 21.54 12.82 9.29
C ASN A 136 20.53 11.66 9.19
N PRO A 137 20.61 10.62 10.05
CA PRO A 137 21.77 10.23 10.86
C PRO A 137 23.07 10.12 10.05
N PRO A 138 24.22 10.49 10.65
CA PRO A 138 25.49 10.53 9.93
C PRO A 138 25.99 9.12 9.58
N PHE A 139 26.91 9.06 8.62
CA PHE A 139 27.69 7.87 8.32
C PHE A 139 28.35 7.30 9.59
N ASP A 140 28.26 5.99 9.76
CA ASP A 140 28.90 5.25 10.84
C ASP A 140 30.13 4.47 10.32
N GLU A 141 31.22 4.45 11.08
CA GLU A 141 32.48 3.80 10.66
C GLU A 141 32.39 2.27 10.60
N ASP A 142 31.46 1.66 11.35
CA ASP A 142 31.28 0.21 11.42
C ASP A 142 30.09 -0.24 10.54
N GLU A 143 29.02 0.55 10.47
CA GLU A 143 27.75 0.18 9.81
C GLU A 143 27.44 0.99 8.54
N GLY A 144 28.29 1.95 8.17
CA GLY A 144 28.10 2.81 7.01
C GLY A 144 26.82 3.67 7.12
N TYR A 145 25.99 3.67 6.08
CA TYR A 145 24.73 4.42 6.05
C TYR A 145 23.52 3.61 6.56
N MET A 146 23.73 2.47 7.23
CA MET A 146 22.63 1.58 7.64
C MET A 146 21.62 2.28 8.57
N ASP A 147 22.07 3.03 9.58
CA ASP A 147 21.19 3.81 10.47
C ASP A 147 20.52 4.95 9.71
N THR A 148 21.24 5.59 8.77
CA THR A 148 20.75 6.71 7.96
C THR A 148 19.47 6.35 7.20
N VAL A 149 19.43 5.16 6.58
CA VAL A 149 18.30 4.72 5.73
C VAL A 149 17.31 3.78 6.44
N ALA A 150 17.52 3.47 7.73
CA ALA A 150 16.71 2.52 8.48
C ALA A 150 15.19 2.82 8.45
N GLN A 151 14.80 4.10 8.52
CA GLN A 151 13.39 4.47 8.49
C GLN A 151 12.76 4.31 7.10
N LEU A 152 13.53 4.50 6.01
CA LEU A 152 13.06 4.23 4.65
C LEU A 152 12.79 2.74 4.47
N THR A 153 13.64 1.88 5.04
CA THR A 153 13.40 0.44 5.08
C THR A 153 12.12 0.10 5.85
N SER A 154 11.87 0.77 6.98
CA SER A 154 10.64 0.60 7.77
C SER A 154 9.36 1.04 7.02
N MET A 155 9.45 2.06 6.16
CA MET A 155 8.33 2.52 5.34
C MET A 155 7.83 1.47 4.36
N ASN A 156 8.74 0.71 3.75
CA ASN A 156 8.38 -0.39 2.87
C ASN A 156 7.99 -1.66 3.66
N GLY A 157 8.67 -1.90 4.77
CA GLY A 157 8.49 -3.09 5.61
C GLY A 157 9.40 -4.24 5.18
N LEU A 158 9.85 -5.01 6.18
CA LEU A 158 10.73 -6.18 6.01
C LEU A 158 9.96 -7.48 6.24
N GLU A 159 9.51 -7.71 7.47
CA GLU A 159 8.80 -8.93 7.90
C GLU A 159 7.26 -8.75 7.95
N GLY A 160 6.78 -7.60 7.46
CA GLY A 160 5.36 -7.22 7.49
C GLY A 160 5.09 -5.96 6.67
N PRO A 161 3.85 -5.44 6.69
CA PRO A 161 3.51 -4.21 6.01
C PRO A 161 4.29 -3.04 6.60
N GLY A 162 4.93 -2.26 5.73
CA GLY A 162 5.65 -1.06 6.14
C GLY A 162 4.75 0.09 6.58
N THR A 163 5.34 1.09 7.23
CA THR A 163 4.58 2.21 7.82
C THR A 163 3.87 3.07 6.77
N LEU A 164 4.30 3.04 5.51
CA LEU A 164 3.66 3.80 4.42
C LEU A 164 2.60 2.98 3.66
N ILE A 165 2.51 1.66 3.88
CA ILE A 165 1.58 0.82 3.10
C ILE A 165 0.12 1.17 3.40
N ALA A 166 -0.29 1.17 4.67
CA ALA A 166 -1.65 1.55 5.05
C ALA A 166 -2.00 2.99 4.59
N PRO A 167 -1.15 4.01 4.76
CA PRO A 167 -1.38 5.36 4.21
C PRO A 167 -1.66 5.40 2.72
N LEU A 168 -0.94 4.62 1.92
CA LEU A 168 -1.15 4.55 0.47
C LEU A 168 -2.45 3.82 0.14
N GLU A 169 -2.87 2.86 0.95
CA GLU A 169 -4.15 2.19 0.78
C GLU A 169 -5.34 3.10 1.13
N GLU A 170 -5.16 4.03 2.07
CA GLU A 170 -6.18 5.00 2.49
C GLU A 170 -6.25 6.26 1.60
N VAL A 171 -5.44 6.34 0.54
CA VAL A 171 -5.52 7.45 -0.42
C VAL A 171 -6.89 7.44 -1.11
N GLU A 172 -7.49 8.64 -1.25
CA GLU A 172 -8.68 8.85 -2.07
C GLU A 172 -8.45 8.35 -3.50
N LEU A 173 -9.21 7.33 -3.90
CA LEU A 173 -9.18 6.83 -5.26
C LEU A 173 -10.03 7.69 -6.19
N VAL A 174 -11.08 8.33 -5.67
CA VAL A 174 -11.92 9.28 -6.41
C VAL A 174 -11.75 10.66 -5.79
N PRO A 175 -11.16 11.63 -6.50
CA PRO A 175 -10.84 12.93 -5.92
C PRO A 175 -12.11 13.67 -5.48
N GLY A 176 -12.09 14.18 -4.25
CA GLY A 176 -13.22 14.89 -3.64
C GLY A 176 -14.23 13.98 -2.94
N PHE A 177 -13.96 12.67 -2.88
CA PHE A 177 -14.77 11.68 -2.19
C PHE A 177 -13.93 10.94 -1.15
N GLY A 178 -13.72 11.56 0.02
CA GLY A 178 -12.83 11.08 1.07
C GLY A 178 -13.06 9.66 1.59
N ALA A 179 -14.29 9.14 1.52
CA ALA A 179 -14.61 7.77 1.92
C ALA A 179 -14.29 6.72 0.83
N LEU A 180 -14.09 7.15 -0.42
CA LEU A 180 -13.81 6.28 -1.56
C LEU A 180 -12.30 6.11 -1.74
N THR A 181 -11.69 5.45 -0.76
CA THR A 181 -10.25 5.14 -0.74
C THR A 181 -9.93 3.93 -1.62
N TYR A 182 -8.64 3.71 -1.90
CA TYR A 182 -8.20 2.50 -2.59
C TYR A 182 -8.49 1.22 -1.78
N ALA A 183 -8.35 1.26 -0.46
CA ALA A 183 -8.74 0.17 0.44
C ALA A 183 -10.23 -0.18 0.28
N ALA A 184 -11.11 0.83 0.35
CA ALA A 184 -12.55 0.65 0.16
C ALA A 184 -12.87 0.09 -1.25
N PHE A 185 -12.14 0.51 -2.29
CA PHE A 185 -12.33 -0.03 -3.64
C PHE A 185 -11.96 -1.51 -3.74
N ARG A 186 -10.87 -1.94 -3.09
CA ARG A 186 -10.50 -3.35 -3.04
C ARG A 186 -11.58 -4.19 -2.37
N GLU A 187 -12.06 -3.76 -1.21
CA GLU A 187 -13.15 -4.45 -0.50
C GLU A 187 -14.44 -4.50 -1.31
N ALA A 188 -14.73 -3.44 -2.06
CA ALA A 188 -15.89 -3.36 -2.96
C ALA A 188 -15.81 -4.38 -4.11
N ILE A 189 -14.62 -4.60 -4.68
CA ILE A 189 -14.39 -5.62 -5.73
C ILE A 189 -14.50 -7.04 -5.15
N GLU A 190 -14.01 -7.24 -3.93
CA GLU A 190 -14.07 -8.54 -3.24
C GLU A 190 -15.48 -8.87 -2.71
N GLY A 191 -16.41 -7.92 -2.76
CA GLY A 191 -17.81 -8.09 -2.33
C GLY A 191 -17.99 -8.09 -0.81
N GLY A 192 -17.00 -7.57 -0.06
CA GLY A 192 -16.98 -7.56 1.40
C GLY A 192 -17.11 -6.17 2.04
N GLY A 193 -17.04 -5.09 1.26
CA GLY A 193 -17.07 -3.72 1.76
C GLY A 193 -18.47 -3.12 1.94
N GLU A 194 -18.57 -2.04 2.72
CA GLU A 194 -19.80 -1.23 2.85
C GLU A 194 -20.14 -0.48 1.56
N THR A 195 -19.12 -0.17 0.75
CA THR A 195 -19.26 0.49 -0.55
C THR A 195 -19.22 -0.54 -1.68
N SER A 196 -20.01 -0.30 -2.72
CA SER A 196 -20.04 -1.13 -3.91
C SER A 196 -19.19 -0.54 -5.03
N GLU A 197 -18.77 -1.38 -6.00
CA GLU A 197 -18.08 -0.89 -7.20
C GLU A 197 -18.92 0.17 -7.94
N SER A 198 -20.25 0.06 -7.88
CA SER A 198 -21.17 1.01 -8.50
C SER A 198 -21.10 2.41 -7.86
N ASP A 199 -20.79 2.51 -6.57
CA ASP A 199 -20.63 3.80 -5.88
C ASP A 199 -19.41 4.55 -6.41
N PHE A 200 -18.30 3.84 -6.63
CA PHE A 200 -17.10 4.40 -7.28
C PHE A 200 -17.40 4.86 -8.70
N GLN A 201 -18.07 4.02 -9.50
CA GLN A 201 -18.44 4.38 -10.87
C GLN A 201 -19.35 5.62 -10.94
N ASN A 202 -20.27 5.75 -9.97
CA ASN A 202 -21.16 6.91 -9.86
C ASN A 202 -20.44 8.17 -9.38
N ALA A 203 -19.49 8.04 -8.45
CA ALA A 203 -18.70 9.15 -7.94
C ALA A 203 -17.79 9.73 -9.01
N VAL A 204 -17.07 8.89 -9.76
CA VAL A 204 -16.17 9.34 -10.83
C VAL A 204 -16.93 10.14 -11.91
N ARG A 205 -18.19 9.79 -12.21
CA ARG A 205 -19.04 10.54 -13.16
C ARG A 205 -19.45 11.94 -12.67
N GLN A 206 -19.31 12.21 -11.38
CA GLN A 206 -19.62 13.53 -10.78
C GLN A 206 -18.39 14.45 -10.74
N VAL A 207 -17.18 13.89 -10.91
CA VAL A 207 -15.93 14.65 -10.97
C VAL A 207 -15.74 15.16 -12.40
N ASP A 208 -15.27 16.40 -12.54
CA ASP A 208 -14.94 16.96 -13.85
C ASP A 208 -13.69 16.30 -14.47
N LEU A 209 -13.60 16.30 -15.80
CA LEU A 209 -12.52 15.64 -16.52
C LEU A 209 -11.14 16.24 -16.26
N GLU A 210 -11.05 17.54 -15.92
CA GLU A 210 -9.78 18.18 -15.63
C GLU A 210 -9.23 17.69 -14.30
N THR A 211 -10.06 17.63 -13.26
CA THR A 211 -9.70 17.06 -11.95
C THR A 211 -9.30 15.59 -12.07
N LEU A 212 -10.01 14.78 -12.86
CA LEU A 212 -9.62 13.38 -13.09
C LEU A 212 -8.26 13.25 -13.79
N ARG A 213 -7.98 14.10 -14.78
CA ARG A 213 -6.67 14.12 -15.48
C ARG A 213 -5.54 14.58 -14.56
N ASN A 214 -5.78 15.61 -13.75
CA ASN A 214 -4.78 16.09 -12.81
C ASN A 214 -4.47 15.01 -11.75
N HIS A 215 -5.50 14.30 -11.27
CA HIS A 215 -5.32 13.19 -10.34
C HIS A 215 -4.56 12.00 -10.98
N GLU A 216 -4.84 11.67 -12.25
CA GLU A 216 -4.06 10.68 -13.01
C GLU A 216 -2.57 11.07 -13.09
N GLU A 217 -2.31 12.35 -13.37
CA GLU A 217 -0.97 12.91 -13.46
C GLU A 217 -0.26 12.90 -12.10
N ASP A 218 -0.98 13.19 -11.01
CA ASP A 218 -0.44 13.13 -9.65
C ASP A 218 -0.04 11.71 -9.23
N ILE A 219 -0.87 10.70 -9.56
CA ILE A 219 -0.52 9.29 -9.34
C ILE A 219 0.73 8.91 -10.14
N ALA A 220 0.78 9.29 -11.42
CA ALA A 220 1.93 9.00 -12.27
C ALA A 220 3.22 9.68 -11.76
N GLN A 221 3.12 10.93 -11.29
CA GLN A 221 4.25 11.64 -10.70
C GLN A 221 4.68 11.02 -9.38
N ALA A 222 3.76 10.60 -8.50
CA ALA A 222 4.12 9.91 -7.26
C ALA A 222 4.94 8.64 -7.52
N ILE A 223 4.58 7.86 -8.55
CA ILE A 223 5.35 6.68 -8.99
C ILE A 223 6.73 7.09 -9.51
N SER A 224 6.79 8.12 -10.36
CA SER A 224 8.06 8.62 -10.91
C SER A 224 9.00 9.12 -9.82
N GLU A 225 8.50 9.93 -8.88
CA GLU A 225 9.30 10.49 -7.78
C GLU A 225 9.76 9.40 -6.81
N PHE A 226 8.93 8.38 -6.55
CA PHE A 226 9.36 7.22 -5.76
C PHE A 226 10.45 6.41 -6.48
N SER A 227 10.36 6.25 -7.80
CA SER A 227 11.42 5.61 -8.59
C SER A 227 12.71 6.40 -8.52
N SER A 228 12.66 7.73 -8.66
CA SER A 228 13.84 8.59 -8.54
C SER A 228 14.47 8.51 -7.15
N LEU A 229 13.68 8.43 -6.08
CA LEU A 229 14.19 8.19 -4.73
C LEU A 229 14.92 6.85 -4.65
N CYS A 230 14.35 5.79 -5.21
CA CYS A 230 14.96 4.46 -5.24
C CYS A 230 16.30 4.48 -6.00
N ASP A 231 16.35 5.10 -7.18
CA ASP A 231 17.55 5.19 -8.01
C ASP A 231 18.68 5.92 -7.27
N VAL A 232 18.36 7.03 -6.60
CA VAL A 232 19.34 7.78 -5.79
C VAL A 232 19.83 6.94 -4.60
N LEU A 233 18.93 6.25 -3.90
CA LEU A 233 19.33 5.38 -2.78
C LEU A 233 20.18 4.20 -3.24
N GLU A 234 19.85 3.55 -4.37
CA GLU A 234 20.66 2.48 -4.96
C GLU A 234 22.08 2.95 -5.32
N GLU A 235 22.22 4.17 -5.82
CA GLU A 235 23.54 4.76 -6.10
C GLU A 235 24.30 5.03 -4.79
N LYS A 236 23.64 5.64 -3.81
CA LYS A 236 24.26 6.19 -2.61
C LYS A 236 24.53 5.15 -1.51
N CYS A 237 23.71 4.11 -1.41
CA CYS A 237 23.85 3.02 -0.42
C CYS A 237 24.83 1.93 -0.85
N ARG A 238 25.16 1.85 -2.15
CA ARG A 238 26.10 0.86 -2.66
C ARG A 238 27.52 1.21 -2.20
N SER A 239 28.18 0.26 -1.54
CA SER A 239 29.56 0.38 -1.11
C SER A 239 30.34 -0.91 -1.40
N ASP A 240 31.63 -0.77 -1.72
CA ASP A 240 32.56 -1.91 -1.80
C ASP A 240 33.08 -2.33 -0.40
N GLU A 241 32.95 -1.44 0.60
CA GLU A 241 33.49 -1.64 1.95
C GLU A 241 32.45 -2.17 2.95
N PHE A 242 31.16 -1.85 2.74
CA PHE A 242 30.06 -2.18 3.65
C PHE A 242 29.01 -3.07 2.96
N GLU A 243 28.16 -3.72 3.75
CA GLU A 243 26.99 -4.43 3.23
C GLU A 243 26.03 -3.44 2.55
N ASP A 244 25.40 -3.89 1.46
CA ASP A 244 24.41 -3.09 0.73
C ASP A 244 23.22 -2.76 1.64
N CYS A 245 23.11 -1.49 2.00
CA CYS A 245 22.05 -0.97 2.86
C CYS A 245 20.86 -0.39 2.07
N THR A 246 20.79 -0.62 0.75
CA THR A 246 19.71 -0.11 -0.10
C THR A 246 18.33 -0.53 0.45
N PRO A 247 17.44 0.42 0.78
CA PRO A 247 16.12 0.08 1.29
C PRO A 247 15.28 -0.71 0.28
N PRO A 248 14.52 -1.73 0.72
CA PRO A 248 13.58 -2.42 -0.16
C PRO A 248 12.46 -1.45 -0.58
N SER A 249 11.98 -1.59 -1.82
CA SER A 249 10.97 -0.68 -2.42
C SER A 249 9.73 -1.38 -2.98
N SER A 250 9.70 -2.71 -2.92
CA SER A 250 8.74 -3.54 -3.64
C SER A 250 7.28 -3.41 -3.18
N GLN A 251 7.05 -3.19 -1.87
CA GLN A 251 5.69 -3.06 -1.33
C GLN A 251 5.11 -1.69 -1.70
N ILE A 252 5.88 -0.61 -1.50
CA ILE A 252 5.45 0.75 -1.85
C ILE A 252 5.19 0.85 -3.35
N ARG A 253 6.09 0.33 -4.19
CA ARG A 253 5.93 0.30 -5.66
C ARG A 253 4.63 -0.40 -6.05
N ARG A 254 4.38 -1.59 -5.49
CA ARG A 254 3.15 -2.34 -5.75
C ARG A 254 1.91 -1.56 -5.33
N SER A 255 1.91 -0.92 -4.17
CA SER A 255 0.76 -0.12 -3.70
C SER A 255 0.45 1.03 -4.66
N LEU A 256 1.47 1.79 -5.08
CA LEU A 256 1.30 2.90 -6.02
C LEU A 256 0.81 2.43 -7.41
N GLU A 257 1.41 1.38 -7.95
CA GLU A 257 0.98 0.78 -9.23
C GLU A 257 -0.45 0.23 -9.16
N SER A 258 -0.86 -0.32 -8.01
CA SER A 258 -2.22 -0.82 -7.84
C SER A 258 -3.25 0.31 -7.75
N VAL A 259 -2.91 1.41 -7.06
CA VAL A 259 -3.73 2.64 -7.06
C VAL A 259 -3.91 3.15 -8.49
N GLN A 260 -2.82 3.24 -9.26
CA GLN A 260 -2.86 3.66 -10.66
C GLN A 260 -3.75 2.74 -11.52
N GLN A 261 -3.58 1.42 -11.40
CA GLN A 261 -4.34 0.47 -12.19
C GLN A 261 -5.85 0.53 -11.87
N SER A 262 -6.20 0.65 -10.59
CA SER A 262 -7.58 0.80 -10.15
C SER A 262 -8.20 2.10 -10.67
N PHE A 263 -7.48 3.22 -10.53
CA PHE A 263 -7.93 4.51 -11.04
C PHE A 263 -8.13 4.50 -12.55
N ALA A 264 -7.16 3.97 -13.30
CA ALA A 264 -7.22 3.85 -14.76
C ALA A 264 -8.38 2.95 -15.22
N THR A 265 -8.72 1.91 -14.43
CA THR A 265 -9.86 1.04 -14.73
C THR A 265 -11.19 1.77 -14.53
N LEU A 266 -11.33 2.53 -13.42
CA LEU A 266 -12.52 3.32 -13.12
C LEU A 266 -12.76 4.44 -14.14
N THR A 267 -11.70 5.07 -14.64
CA THR A 267 -11.77 6.26 -15.50
C THR A 267 -11.62 5.97 -16.99
N ARG A 268 -11.33 4.72 -17.39
CA ARG A 268 -11.01 4.33 -18.78
C ARG A 268 -11.94 4.93 -19.82
N ASN A 269 -13.24 4.79 -19.62
CA ASN A 269 -14.25 5.25 -20.59
C ASN A 269 -14.37 6.78 -20.64
N LEU A 270 -14.09 7.47 -19.54
CA LEU A 270 -14.22 8.93 -19.45
C LEU A 270 -13.02 9.65 -20.03
N LEU A 271 -11.81 9.15 -19.75
CA LEU A 271 -10.55 9.75 -20.20
C LEU A 271 -10.22 9.39 -21.66
N SER A 272 -10.62 8.20 -22.13
CA SER A 272 -10.41 7.78 -23.53
C SER A 272 -11.28 8.57 -24.52
N ASP A 273 -12.54 8.84 -24.19
CA ASP A 273 -13.45 9.62 -25.04
C ASP A 273 -13.06 11.11 -25.09
N GLY A 274 -12.41 11.61 -24.04
CA GLY A 274 -11.89 12.97 -23.97
C GLY A 274 -10.62 13.23 -24.81
N ALA A 275 -9.94 12.18 -25.29
CA ALA A 275 -8.76 12.31 -26.16
C ALA A 275 -9.13 12.55 -27.64
N ALA A 276 -10.37 12.26 -28.04
CA ALA A 276 -10.90 12.53 -29.38
C ALA A 276 -11.77 13.80 -29.46
N GLY A 277 -12.08 14.44 -28.32
CA GLY A 277 -13.08 15.51 -28.20
C GLY A 277 -12.52 16.93 -28.16
N GLY A 278 -11.44 17.22 -28.89
CA GLY A 278 -10.83 18.55 -29.01
C GLY A 278 -11.25 19.32 -30.26
N ALA A 279 -12.55 19.37 -30.59
CA ALA A 279 -13.11 20.32 -31.55
C ALA A 279 -14.64 20.35 -31.43
N SER A 280 -15.19 21.34 -30.72
CA SER A 280 -16.60 21.66 -30.78
C SER A 280 -16.86 22.64 -31.94
N GLY A 281 -17.81 22.30 -32.80
CA GLY A 281 -18.33 23.20 -33.81
C GLY A 281 -19.23 22.52 -34.84
N GLY A 282 -20.52 22.38 -34.53
CA GLY A 282 -21.56 22.32 -35.57
C GLY A 282 -22.50 21.11 -35.56
N GLU A 283 -23.69 21.33 -34.99
CA GLU A 283 -25.02 20.99 -35.51
C GLU A 283 -25.39 19.56 -35.97
N VAL A 284 -26.36 19.00 -35.24
CA VAL A 284 -27.45 18.08 -35.64
C VAL A 284 -27.70 17.89 -37.15
N ALA A 285 -27.63 16.63 -37.59
CA ALA A 285 -28.66 16.01 -38.43
C ALA A 285 -28.48 14.47 -38.51
N ALA A 286 -29.57 13.75 -38.27
CA ALA A 286 -29.69 12.32 -38.50
C ALA A 286 -29.84 12.01 -40.00
N GLN A 287 -29.16 10.96 -40.49
CA GLN A 287 -29.74 10.01 -41.45
C GLN A 287 -28.89 8.76 -41.64
N SER A 288 -29.61 7.64 -41.72
CA SER A 288 -29.19 6.28 -42.02
C SER A 288 -28.93 6.08 -43.52
N ALA A 289 -27.93 5.27 -43.89
CA ALA A 289 -28.01 4.15 -44.85
C ALA A 289 -26.65 3.80 -45.50
N ASP A 290 -26.21 2.59 -45.17
CA ASP A 290 -25.74 1.47 -46.02
C ASP A 290 -24.50 1.53 -46.94
N ALA A 291 -23.70 0.48 -46.75
CA ALA A 291 -22.74 -0.27 -47.58
C ALA A 291 -21.94 0.38 -48.73
N ALA A 292 -20.59 0.23 -48.68
CA ALA A 292 -19.88 -0.85 -49.40
C ALA A 292 -18.34 -0.80 -49.24
N ALA A 293 -17.80 -1.95 -48.82
CA ALA A 293 -16.47 -2.58 -49.00
C ALA A 293 -15.27 -1.83 -49.60
N VAL A 294 -14.07 -2.08 -49.02
CA VAL A 294 -12.86 -2.63 -49.71
C VAL A 294 -11.82 -3.16 -48.67
N THR A 295 -11.62 -4.48 -48.75
CA THR A 295 -10.46 -5.36 -48.47
C THR A 295 -9.29 -4.93 -47.56
N GLY A 296 -9.19 -5.58 -46.39
CA GLY A 296 -8.21 -6.63 -46.06
C GLY A 296 -6.70 -6.34 -46.03
N ILE A 297 -6.09 -6.49 -44.84
CA ILE A 297 -4.89 -7.31 -44.56
C ILE A 297 -5.04 -7.88 -43.14
N ALA A 298 -4.93 -9.20 -43.03
CA ALA A 298 -4.99 -9.95 -41.77
C ALA A 298 -3.61 -10.05 -41.10
N SER A 299 -3.60 -10.07 -39.77
CA SER A 299 -2.45 -10.49 -38.95
C SER A 299 -2.99 -11.35 -37.77
N PRO A 300 -2.19 -12.31 -37.28
CA PRO A 300 -2.70 -13.58 -36.78
C PRO A 300 -3.25 -13.47 -35.35
N SER A 301 -4.39 -14.14 -35.13
CA SER A 301 -5.02 -14.29 -33.82
C SER A 301 -4.14 -15.14 -32.91
N ALA A 302 -3.72 -14.55 -31.79
CA ALA A 302 -3.22 -15.27 -30.62
C ALA A 302 -4.31 -16.22 -30.08
N PRO A 303 -3.95 -17.32 -29.40
CA PRO A 303 -4.93 -18.26 -28.86
C PRO A 303 -5.84 -17.51 -27.88
N SER A 304 -7.14 -17.53 -28.18
CA SER A 304 -8.18 -17.05 -27.28
C SER A 304 -8.12 -17.88 -25.99
N ILE A 305 -7.64 -17.28 -24.91
CA ILE A 305 -7.77 -17.82 -23.56
C ILE A 305 -9.27 -17.77 -23.25
N ASP A 306 -9.85 -18.95 -23.03
CA ASP A 306 -11.25 -19.10 -22.65
C ASP A 306 -11.43 -18.53 -21.23
N ILE A 307 -11.84 -17.26 -21.14
CA ILE A 307 -11.97 -16.50 -19.88
C ILE A 307 -12.95 -17.22 -18.92
N ALA A 308 -13.88 -18.00 -19.46
CA ALA A 308 -14.80 -18.83 -18.68
C ALA A 308 -14.11 -19.96 -17.88
N GLN A 309 -12.91 -20.40 -18.29
CA GLN A 309 -12.11 -21.38 -17.53
C GLN A 309 -11.18 -20.75 -16.48
N ALA A 310 -11.04 -19.41 -16.47
CA ALA A 310 -10.16 -18.68 -15.56
C ALA A 310 -10.88 -18.10 -14.33
N GLN A 311 -12.21 -18.09 -14.30
CA GLN A 311 -12.98 -17.64 -13.15
C GLN A 311 -13.12 -18.75 -12.11
N VAL A 312 -12.61 -18.48 -10.90
CA VAL A 312 -12.83 -19.33 -9.72
C VAL A 312 -14.18 -18.97 -9.11
N ASN A 313 -15.21 -19.76 -9.41
CA ASN A 313 -16.57 -19.48 -8.95
C ASN A 313 -16.95 -20.27 -7.69
N ASN A 314 -16.16 -21.28 -7.33
CA ASN A 314 -16.38 -22.10 -6.15
C ASN A 314 -15.08 -22.74 -5.65
N ARG A 315 -15.12 -23.29 -4.43
CA ARG A 315 -13.99 -23.95 -3.75
C ARG A 315 -13.35 -25.07 -4.59
N GLU A 316 -14.15 -25.83 -5.33
CA GLU A 316 -13.66 -26.95 -6.13
C GLU A 316 -12.93 -26.46 -7.40
N ASP A 317 -13.33 -25.32 -7.96
CA ASP A 317 -12.60 -24.66 -9.06
C ASP A 317 -11.22 -24.17 -8.59
N ALA A 318 -11.13 -23.62 -7.38
CA ALA A 318 -9.86 -23.23 -6.77
C ALA A 318 -8.91 -24.43 -6.60
N PHE A 319 -9.40 -25.54 -6.04
CA PHE A 319 -8.60 -26.76 -5.90
C PHE A 319 -8.17 -27.34 -7.24
N ARG A 320 -9.01 -27.27 -8.28
CA ARG A 320 -8.65 -27.70 -9.62
C ARG A 320 -7.51 -26.86 -10.21
N MET A 321 -7.51 -25.54 -9.97
CA MET A 321 -6.42 -24.66 -10.40
C MET A 321 -5.12 -24.92 -9.64
N LEU A 322 -5.19 -25.14 -8.32
CA LEU A 322 -4.02 -25.48 -7.51
C LEU A 322 -3.39 -26.82 -7.94
N MET A 323 -4.22 -27.82 -8.26
CA MET A 323 -3.74 -29.10 -8.82
C MET A 323 -3.11 -28.92 -10.19
N LYS A 324 -3.70 -28.10 -11.07
CA LYS A 324 -3.11 -27.78 -12.39
C LYS A 324 -1.77 -27.05 -12.26
N ALA A 325 -1.65 -26.15 -11.29
CA ALA A 325 -0.39 -25.47 -10.98
C ALA A 325 0.66 -26.45 -10.42
N SER A 326 0.27 -27.36 -9.52
CA SER A 326 1.15 -28.42 -9.01
C SER A 326 1.70 -29.30 -10.15
N GLU A 327 0.84 -29.75 -11.08
CA GLU A 327 1.27 -30.54 -12.24
C GLU A 327 2.22 -29.78 -13.15
N PHE A 328 2.00 -28.48 -13.34
CA PHE A 328 2.91 -27.61 -14.08
C PHE A 328 4.29 -27.58 -13.41
N PHE A 329 4.37 -27.26 -12.12
CA PHE A 329 5.65 -27.22 -11.38
C PHE A 329 6.34 -28.59 -11.34
N ARG A 330 5.59 -29.69 -11.23
CA ARG A 330 6.17 -31.03 -11.27
C ARG A 330 6.82 -31.36 -12.62
N LYS A 331 6.34 -30.73 -13.70
CA LYS A 331 6.86 -30.89 -15.07
C LYS A 331 8.00 -29.92 -15.38
N THR A 332 7.93 -28.67 -14.91
CA THR A 332 8.93 -27.63 -15.21
C THR A 332 10.09 -27.61 -14.21
N GLU A 333 9.81 -27.91 -12.94
CA GLU A 333 10.77 -27.86 -11.83
C GLU A 333 10.60 -29.08 -10.90
N PRO A 334 11.03 -30.29 -11.32
CA PRO A 334 10.75 -31.53 -10.58
C PRO A 334 11.33 -31.60 -9.15
N HIS A 335 12.32 -30.75 -8.85
CA HIS A 335 12.96 -30.65 -7.53
C HIS A 335 12.41 -29.50 -6.68
N SER A 336 11.44 -28.73 -7.18
CA SER A 336 10.83 -27.64 -6.44
C SER A 336 9.82 -28.18 -5.40
N PRO A 337 9.93 -27.77 -4.12
CA PRO A 337 8.99 -28.19 -3.07
C PRO A 337 7.57 -27.62 -3.30
N VAL A 338 7.44 -26.60 -4.15
CA VAL A 338 6.17 -25.94 -4.47
C VAL A 338 5.12 -26.94 -4.98
N SER A 339 5.52 -27.90 -5.81
CA SER A 339 4.59 -28.91 -6.36
C SER A 339 3.93 -29.77 -5.28
N TYR A 340 4.68 -30.14 -4.24
CA TYR A 340 4.21 -30.93 -3.10
C TYR A 340 3.40 -30.07 -2.12
N MET A 341 3.82 -28.83 -1.87
CA MET A 341 3.10 -27.90 -1.00
C MET A 341 1.70 -27.58 -1.54
N LEU A 342 1.57 -27.39 -2.87
CA LEU A 342 0.28 -27.15 -3.51
C LEU A 342 -0.65 -28.37 -3.40
N GLN A 343 -0.13 -29.60 -3.52
CA GLN A 343 -0.92 -30.83 -3.33
C GLN A 343 -1.39 -30.96 -1.88
N GLN A 344 -0.47 -30.74 -0.94
CA GLN A 344 -0.77 -30.82 0.48
C GLN A 344 -1.78 -29.76 0.92
N ALA A 345 -1.72 -28.55 0.35
CA ALA A 345 -2.72 -27.51 0.60
C ALA A 345 -4.12 -27.92 0.11
N VAL A 346 -4.23 -28.61 -1.03
CA VAL A 346 -5.51 -29.13 -1.54
C VAL A 346 -6.02 -30.27 -0.65
N GLU A 347 -5.13 -31.17 -0.19
CA GLU A 347 -5.50 -32.25 0.74
C GLU A 347 -6.01 -31.69 2.08
N PHE A 348 -5.28 -30.78 2.70
CA PHE A 348 -5.70 -30.10 3.93
C PHE A 348 -6.99 -29.32 3.74
N GLY A 349 -7.12 -28.65 2.60
CA GLY A 349 -8.34 -27.96 2.20
C GLY A 349 -9.54 -28.88 1.99
N ARG A 350 -9.38 -30.20 1.91
CA ARG A 350 -10.51 -31.15 1.79
C ARG A 350 -10.87 -31.85 3.09
N MET A 351 -10.00 -31.76 4.10
CA MET A 351 -10.24 -32.34 5.42
C MET A 351 -11.21 -31.47 6.23
N ASP A 352 -11.99 -32.12 7.10
CA ASP A 352 -12.66 -31.42 8.18
C ASP A 352 -11.66 -31.00 9.25
N LEU A 353 -11.96 -29.91 9.95
CA LEU A 353 -11.05 -29.28 10.91
C LEU A 353 -10.50 -30.27 11.97
N PRO A 354 -11.30 -31.19 12.56
CA PRO A 354 -10.75 -32.18 13.50
C PRO A 354 -9.67 -33.08 12.89
N THR A 355 -9.91 -33.58 11.68
CA THR A 355 -8.98 -34.46 10.96
C THR A 355 -7.72 -33.70 10.51
N LEU A 356 -7.86 -32.43 10.13
CA LEU A 356 -6.71 -31.57 9.82
C LEU A 356 -5.83 -31.36 11.05
N LEU A 357 -6.42 -31.05 12.21
CA LEU A 357 -5.69 -30.83 13.45
C LEU A 357 -4.95 -32.09 13.92
N GLN A 358 -5.57 -33.27 13.80
CA GLN A 358 -4.91 -34.56 14.03
C GLN A 358 -3.74 -34.81 13.07
N THR A 359 -3.84 -34.33 11.82
CA THR A 359 -2.78 -34.49 10.82
C THR A 359 -1.59 -33.56 11.08
N LEU A 360 -1.85 -32.35 11.60
CA LEU A 360 -0.82 -31.33 11.84
C LEU A 360 -0.13 -31.47 13.21
N ILE A 361 -0.88 -31.86 14.24
CA ILE A 361 -0.41 -31.94 15.62
C ILE A 361 -0.11 -33.40 15.94
N ARG A 362 1.18 -33.73 16.12
CA ARG A 362 1.65 -35.08 16.45
C ARG A 362 1.56 -35.44 17.93
N ASP A 363 1.33 -34.45 18.79
CA ASP A 363 1.31 -34.59 20.24
C ASP A 363 -0.14 -34.58 20.74
N ASP A 364 -0.61 -35.73 21.23
CA ASP A 364 -1.99 -35.95 21.67
C ASP A 364 -2.37 -35.05 22.86
N ASP A 365 -1.42 -34.71 23.73
CA ASP A 365 -1.68 -33.82 24.88
C ASP A 365 -1.88 -32.38 24.42
N VAL A 366 -1.13 -31.93 23.42
CA VAL A 366 -1.28 -30.60 22.81
C VAL A 366 -2.61 -30.51 22.05
N LEU A 367 -2.95 -31.54 21.29
CA LEU A 367 -4.21 -31.62 20.55
C LEU A 367 -5.42 -31.60 21.50
N LYS A 368 -5.36 -32.36 22.60
CA LYS A 368 -6.41 -32.39 23.62
C LYS A 368 -6.60 -31.04 24.30
N ASN A 369 -5.53 -30.41 24.77
CA ASN A 369 -5.60 -29.08 25.39
C ASN A 369 -6.15 -28.00 24.42
N PHE A 370 -5.77 -28.07 23.14
CA PHE A 370 -6.30 -27.16 22.12
C PHE A 370 -7.80 -27.41 21.89
N SER A 371 -8.21 -28.67 21.77
CA SER A 371 -9.62 -29.05 21.56
C SER A 371 -10.53 -28.60 22.72
N GLU A 372 -10.07 -28.71 23.97
CA GLU A 372 -10.82 -28.31 25.17
C GLU A 372 -11.00 -26.78 25.26
N ARG A 373 -10.01 -26.00 24.81
CA ARG A 373 -10.07 -24.53 24.83
C ARG A 373 -10.90 -23.94 23.69
N VAL A 374 -10.93 -24.61 22.54
CA VAL A 374 -11.58 -24.10 21.31
C VAL A 374 -12.95 -24.76 21.06
N GLY A 375 -13.27 -25.86 21.76
CA GLY A 375 -14.57 -26.54 21.66
C GLY A 375 -14.73 -27.41 20.40
N VAL A 376 -13.62 -27.81 19.77
CA VAL A 376 -13.64 -28.67 18.56
C VAL A 376 -13.54 -30.14 18.99
N PRO A 377 -14.49 -31.01 18.64
CA PRO A 377 -14.44 -32.42 19.05
C PRO A 377 -13.33 -33.18 18.31
N ILE A 378 -12.55 -33.98 19.04
CA ILE A 378 -11.56 -34.91 18.48
C ILE A 378 -12.32 -36.18 18.04
N LYS A 379 -12.03 -36.70 16.84
CA LYS A 379 -12.52 -38.04 16.45
C LYS A 379 -11.74 -39.08 17.25
N GLU A 380 -12.41 -39.82 18.14
CA GLU A 380 -11.81 -40.98 18.79
C GLU A 380 -11.58 -42.07 17.71
N ASP A 381 -10.34 -42.49 17.53
CA ASP A 381 -10.04 -43.63 16.68
C ASP A 381 -10.68 -44.87 17.31
N SER A 382 -11.73 -45.39 16.67
CA SER A 382 -12.27 -46.71 16.97
C SER A 382 -11.22 -47.74 16.55
N TYR A 383 -10.34 -48.10 17.48
CA TYR A 383 -9.62 -49.36 17.40
C TYR A 383 -10.66 -50.48 17.59
N ASP A 384 -11.24 -50.93 16.48
CA ASP A 384 -11.81 -52.28 16.41
C ASP A 384 -10.61 -53.25 16.49
N ASP A 385 -10.44 -53.85 17.66
CA ASP A 385 -9.71 -55.11 17.83
C ASP A 385 -10.45 -56.18 17.03
N ASP A 386 -9.84 -56.65 15.93
CA ASP A 386 -9.96 -58.04 15.43
C ASP A 386 -8.80 -58.41 14.49
#